data_AF-A0A1M3EMZ8-F1
#
_entry.id   AF-A0A1M3EMZ8-F1
#
_cell.length_a   1.000
_cell.length_b   1.000
_cell.length_c   1.000
_cell.angle_alpha   90.00
_cell.angle_beta   90.00
_cell.angle_gamma   90.00
#
_symmetry.space_group_name_H-M   'P 1'
#
loop_
_entity.id
_entity.type
_entity.pdbx_description
1 polymer ?
#
loop_
_entity_poly.entity_id
_entity_poly.type
_entity_poly.pdbx_seq_one_letter_code
_entity_poly.pdbx_strand_id
1 'polypeptide(L)'
;MASQASSLTMEQMEDDDDAPEMLRVTPAEIRAARQAWLEARDSDDDVPQSRVHMLFEYYRFLISVEARQIADGLHDGGGPTS
;
A
#
# COMPACT_ATOMS: atom_id res chain seq x y z
N MET A 1 -39.72 -41.50 23.13
CA MET A 1 -39.38 -40.73 21.91
C MET A 1 -38.24 -39.81 22.28
N ALA A 2 -37.06 -40.04 21.68
CA ALA A 2 -35.90 -39.17 21.83
C ALA A 2 -36.04 -37.98 20.88
N SER A 3 -35.75 -36.78 21.35
CA SER A 3 -35.40 -35.65 20.49
C SER A 3 -34.33 -34.84 21.19
N GLN A 4 -33.09 -35.26 20.94
CA GLN A 4 -31.93 -34.36 20.94
C GLN A 4 -31.97 -33.52 19.65
N ALA A 5 -31.11 -32.50 19.62
CA ALA A 5 -30.73 -31.64 18.48
C ALA A 5 -31.43 -30.28 18.42
N SER A 6 -30.78 -29.31 19.06
CA SER A 6 -30.45 -27.99 18.49
C SER A 6 -29.28 -27.49 19.36
N SER A 7 -28.00 -27.77 19.05
CA SER A 7 -27.23 -27.24 17.92
C SER A 7 -27.40 -25.71 17.86
N LEU A 8 -26.40 -24.87 17.95
CA LEU A 8 -24.98 -25.01 17.67
C LEU A 8 -24.32 -23.73 18.23
N THR A 9 -23.30 -23.91 19.08
CA THR A 9 -22.07 -23.12 19.10
C THR A 9 -22.18 -21.61 18.79
N MET A 10 -22.45 -20.82 19.83
CA MET A 10 -22.13 -19.39 19.85
C MET A 10 -20.63 -19.20 20.19
N GLU A 11 -19.74 -19.80 19.39
CA GLU A 11 -18.28 -19.68 19.49
C GLU A 11 -17.61 -19.40 18.13
N GLN A 12 -18.34 -18.81 17.17
CA GLN A 12 -17.75 -18.32 15.92
C GLN A 12 -18.15 -16.86 15.74
N MET A 13 -17.52 -16.01 16.54
CA MET A 13 -17.27 -14.62 16.17
C MET A 13 -15.75 -14.40 16.28
N GLU A 14 -15.02 -15.34 15.68
CA GLU A 14 -13.73 -15.07 15.07
C GLU A 14 -14.05 -14.53 13.66
N ASP A 15 -13.15 -13.72 13.12
CA ASP A 15 -13.21 -13.10 11.78
C ASP A 15 -13.89 -11.72 11.72
N ASP A 16 -13.22 -10.73 12.32
CA ASP A 16 -12.92 -9.53 11.53
C ASP A 16 -11.42 -9.30 11.74
N ASP A 17 -10.65 -10.01 10.92
CA ASP A 17 -9.24 -9.75 10.67
C ASP A 17 -9.15 -8.33 10.10
N ASP A 18 -9.23 -7.32 10.98
CA ASP A 18 -8.88 -5.92 10.70
C ASP A 18 -7.35 -5.86 10.58
N ALA A 19 -6.79 -6.72 9.72
CA ALA A 19 -5.46 -6.51 9.19
C ALA A 19 -5.59 -5.21 8.37
N PRO A 20 -4.89 -4.12 8.77
CA PRO A 20 -4.93 -2.90 7.99
C PRO A 20 -4.52 -3.29 6.58
N GLU A 21 -5.39 -3.03 5.60
CA GLU A 21 -5.14 -3.29 4.19
C GLU A 21 -3.74 -2.73 3.89
N MET A 22 -2.74 -3.62 3.78
CA MET A 22 -1.37 -3.17 3.69
C MET A 22 -1.26 -2.40 2.39
N LEU A 23 -1.04 -1.08 2.50
CA LEU A 23 -0.92 -0.21 1.34
C LEU A 23 0.23 -0.74 0.46
N ARG A 24 -0.12 -1.41 -0.64
CA ARG A 24 0.86 -1.89 -1.61
C ARG A 24 1.12 -0.79 -2.61
N VAL A 25 2.40 -0.44 -2.78
CA VAL A 25 2.85 0.41 -3.88
C VAL A 25 3.63 -0.42 -4.89
N THR A 26 3.39 -0.16 -6.17
CA THR A 26 4.10 -0.78 -7.28
C THR A 26 5.24 0.10 -7.80
N PRO A 27 6.27 -0.50 -8.45
CA PRO A 27 7.32 0.27 -9.13
C PRO A 27 6.80 1.18 -10.26
N ALA A 28 5.60 0.91 -10.80
CA ALA A 28 4.98 1.78 -11.80
C ALA A 28 4.47 3.08 -11.19
N GLU A 29 3.84 3.02 -10.02
CA GLU A 29 3.34 4.20 -9.29
C GLU A 29 4.48 5.10 -8.83
N ILE A 30 5.58 4.53 -8.35
CA ILE A 30 6.77 5.29 -7.93
C ILE A 30 7.39 6.01 -9.12
N ARG A 31 7.48 5.33 -10.28
CA ARG A 31 7.94 5.97 -11.53
C ARG A 31 7.01 7.09 -11.96
N ALA A 32 5.70 6.89 -11.90
CA ALA A 32 4.73 7.91 -12.26
C ALA A 32 4.81 9.13 -11.32
N ALA A 33 4.87 8.92 -10.01
CA ALA A 33 5.02 10.00 -9.03
C ALA A 33 6.33 10.78 -9.20
N ARG A 34 7.43 10.08 -9.51
CA ARG A 34 8.71 10.71 -9.84
C ARG A 34 8.60 11.60 -11.08
N GLN A 35 7.98 11.11 -12.15
CA GLN A 35 7.82 11.91 -13.37
C GLN A 35 6.97 13.15 -13.10
N ALA A 36 5.82 12.99 -12.42
CA ALA A 36 4.95 14.12 -12.09
C ALA A 36 5.67 15.20 -11.26
N TRP A 37 6.51 14.80 -10.30
CA TRP A 37 7.33 15.75 -9.54
C TRP A 37 8.38 16.46 -10.43
N LEU A 38 9.08 15.71 -11.29
CA LEU A 38 10.08 16.29 -12.19
C LEU A 38 9.46 17.23 -13.21
N GLU A 39 8.34 16.85 -13.82
CA GLU A 39 7.59 17.68 -14.75
C GLU A 39 7.13 18.98 -14.08
N ALA A 40 6.67 18.93 -12.83
CA ALA A 40 6.28 20.11 -12.08
C ALA A 40 7.46 20.99 -11.64
N ARG A 41 8.61 20.39 -11.32
CA ARG A 41 9.82 21.09 -10.86
C ARG A 41 10.57 21.76 -12.02
N ASP A 42 10.65 21.06 -13.14
CA ASP A 42 11.41 21.46 -14.32
C ASP A 42 10.52 22.15 -15.37
N SER A 43 9.23 22.38 -15.05
CA SER A 43 8.30 23.10 -15.92
C SER A 43 8.72 24.54 -16.12
N ASP A 44 8.54 25.04 -17.34
CA ASP A 44 8.65 26.47 -17.66
C ASP A 44 7.35 27.22 -17.29
N ASP A 45 6.25 26.49 -17.06
CA ASP A 45 5.00 27.02 -16.52
C ASP A 45 5.16 27.47 -15.06
N ASP A 46 4.38 28.47 -14.64
CA ASP A 46 4.34 28.99 -13.26
C ASP A 46 3.64 27.99 -12.32
N VAL A 47 4.28 26.84 -12.10
CA VAL A 47 3.81 25.81 -11.18
C VAL A 47 4.07 26.30 -9.76
N PRO A 48 3.04 26.39 -8.89
CA PRO A 48 3.24 26.83 -7.52
C PRO A 48 4.22 25.94 -6.76
N GLN A 49 5.13 26.54 -6.00
CA GLN A 49 6.09 25.80 -5.16
C GLN A 49 5.42 24.83 -4.18
N SER A 50 4.22 25.17 -3.68
CA SER A 50 3.40 24.27 -2.85
C SER A 50 3.00 22.99 -3.58
N ARG A 51 2.72 23.06 -4.89
CA ARG A 51 2.39 21.91 -5.73
C ARG A 51 3.62 21.03 -5.95
N VAL A 52 4.78 21.64 -6.24
CA VAL A 52 6.05 20.91 -6.37
C VAL A 52 6.38 20.17 -5.07
N HIS A 53 6.24 20.83 -3.92
CA HIS A 53 6.47 20.23 -2.61
C HIS A 53 5.50 19.08 -2.30
N MET A 54 4.20 19.25 -2.62
CA MET A 54 3.21 18.18 -2.45
C MET A 54 3.55 16.93 -3.28
N LEU A 55 3.95 17.11 -4.54
CA LEU A 55 4.34 16.00 -5.42
C LEU A 55 5.62 15.31 -4.93
N PHE A 56 6.57 16.07 -4.39
CA PHE A 56 7.76 15.52 -3.76
C PHE A 56 7.43 14.67 -2.52
N GLU A 57 6.59 15.19 -1.61
CA GLU A 57 6.18 14.45 -0.42
C GLU A 57 5.40 13.17 -0.77
N TYR A 58 4.57 13.21 -1.80
CA TYR A 58 3.89 12.02 -2.30
C TYR A 58 4.88 10.98 -2.84
N TYR A 59 5.82 11.37 -3.69
CA TYR A 59 6.88 10.48 -4.17
C TYR A 59 7.72 9.89 -3.03
N ARG A 60 8.10 10.71 -2.03
CA ARG A 60 8.83 10.28 -0.84
C ARG A 60 8.05 9.29 0.01
N PHE A 61 6.75 9.51 0.17
CA PHE A 61 5.84 8.58 0.85
C PHE A 61 5.83 7.22 0.16
N LEU A 62 5.67 7.18 -1.17
CA LEU A 62 5.67 5.92 -1.91
C LEU A 62 7.00 5.15 -1.77
N ILE A 63 8.15 5.83 -1.81
CA ILE A 63 9.45 5.19 -1.54
C ILE A 63 9.48 4.56 -0.13
N SER A 64 8.91 5.26 0.86
CA SER A 64 8.88 4.76 2.25
C SER A 64 8.02 3.50 2.38
N VAL A 65 6.90 3.45 1.65
CA VAL A 65 6.02 2.27 1.59
C VAL A 65 6.71 1.12 0.84
N GLU A 66 7.41 1.38 -0.27
CA GLU A 66 8.17 0.35 -0.99
C GLU A 66 9.28 -0.25 -0.12
N ALA A 67 10.03 0.59 0.59
CA ALA A 67 11.07 0.14 1.52
C ALA A 67 10.50 -0.78 2.61
N ARG A 68 9.31 -0.44 3.12
CA ARG A 68 8.60 -1.27 4.10
C ARG A 68 8.16 -2.61 3.50
N GLN A 69 7.57 -2.62 2.30
CA GLN A 69 7.18 -3.84 1.61
C GLN A 69 8.37 -4.76 1.32
N ILE A 70 9.52 -4.19 0.94
CA ILE A 70 10.76 -4.97 0.75
C ILE A 70 11.22 -5.58 2.07
N ALA A 71 11.22 -4.81 3.16
CA ALA A 71 11.59 -5.29 4.49
C ALA A 71 10.65 -6.40 4.99
N ASP A 72 9.36 -6.29 4.67
CA ASP A 72 8.32 -7.25 5.05
C ASP A 72 8.25 -8.45 4.08
N GLY A 73 9.12 -8.53 3.05
CA GLY A 73 9.16 -9.64 2.09
C GLY A 73 7.98 -9.68 1.12
N LEU A 74 7.24 -8.57 0.99
CA LEU A 74 6.03 -8.43 0.17
C LEU A 74 6.33 -7.89 -1.23
N HIS A 75 7.60 -7.66 -1.57
CA HIS A 75 8.02 -7.20 -2.88
C HIS A 75 7.98 -8.36 -3.89
N ASP A 76 7.00 -8.32 -4.79
CA ASP A 76 6.68 -9.34 -5.82
C ASP A 76 7.83 -9.67 -6.81
N GLY A 77 9.01 -9.03 -6.67
CA GLY A 77 10.19 -9.24 -7.50
C GLY A 77 11.19 -10.30 -6.99
N GLY A 78 10.94 -10.94 -5.85
CA GLY A 78 11.87 -11.89 -5.24
C GLY A 78 11.17 -13.08 -4.63
N GLY A 79 10.72 -14.02 -5.46
CA GLY A 79 10.45 -15.38 -4.98
C GLY A 79 11.70 -15.94 -4.28
N PRO A 80 11.56 -16.86 -3.31
CA PRO A 80 12.70 -17.47 -2.65
C PRO A 80 13.58 -18.12 -3.72
N THR A 81 14.75 -17.55 -3.98
CA THR A 81 15.80 -18.26 -4.72
C THR A 81 16.16 -19.46 -3.87
N SER A 82 15.67 -20.63 -4.29
CA SER A 82 16.07 -21.94 -3.76
C SER A 82 17.56 -22.19 -3.97
#